data_AF-A0A7V5V7S1-F1
#
_entry.id   AF-A0A7V5V7S1-F1
#
_cell.length_a   1.000
_cell.length_b   1.000
_cell.length_c   1.000
_cell.angle_alpha   90.00
_cell.angle_beta   90.00
_cell.angle_gamma   90.00
#
_symmetry.space_group_name_H-M   'P 1'
#
loop_
_entity.id
_entity.type
_entity.pdbx_description
1 polymer ?
#
loop_
_entity_poly.entity_id
_entity_poly.type
_entity_poly.pdbx_seq_one_letter_code
_entity_poly.pdbx_strand_id
1 'polypeptide(L)'
;MKTGLSMVFVPLLAALTLAAAHAAAEVGKIRAMSGEVSLLSRGAERWRPAQRGAPVAEGDRVRTGERGRVMLQFGDGSTLMVGNSSEIEVTRFVVDRRKKERTGLFSLLTGKLRAVVAGYFGTSDVRVRTRTSTAGVKGTDFVVMNEGDANVLFGTEGEVEVSGDDGGSVVLTGGAMTENTRGIAPITPVEVERGTALDEVRETLLAVTDVDAPVEWEQAGRLADIMARWNINYGHYLADSGRYDGGLRVFRIAVDMASEPAIKAEAHLARGTVYSRYLGDRDKAMAEYMTVVNDYPELPHVETALYSAGLIEMDAGNDAEALELFRRYLRDYPDGRHGETIKLFIRELEKR
;
A
#
# COMPACT_ATOMS: atom_id res chain seq x y z
N MET A 1 -58.65 -57.80 -35.43
CA MET A 1 -57.97 -56.50 -35.21
C MET A 1 -57.37 -56.47 -33.80
N LYS A 2 -56.06 -56.63 -33.66
CA LYS A 2 -55.21 -55.98 -32.63
C LYS A 2 -53.83 -55.82 -33.26
N THR A 3 -53.25 -54.63 -33.21
CA THR A 3 -52.00 -54.28 -33.88
C THR A 3 -50.80 -54.48 -32.95
N GLY A 4 -49.71 -55.06 -33.47
CA GLY A 4 -48.42 -55.08 -32.77
C GLY A 4 -47.67 -53.76 -32.98
N LEU A 5 -47.14 -53.18 -31.91
CA LEU A 5 -46.37 -51.95 -31.94
C LEU A 5 -44.89 -52.25 -31.66
N SER A 6 -44.06 -52.30 -32.70
CA SER A 6 -42.62 -52.55 -32.57
C SER A 6 -41.92 -51.28 -32.08
N MET A 7 -41.41 -51.30 -30.85
CA MET A 7 -40.69 -50.16 -30.26
C MET A 7 -39.24 -50.14 -30.73
N VAL A 8 -38.87 -49.14 -31.54
CA VAL A 8 -37.49 -48.98 -32.05
C VAL A 8 -36.62 -48.31 -30.97
N PHE A 9 -35.57 -49.01 -30.54
CA PHE A 9 -34.65 -48.54 -29.51
C PHE A 9 -33.49 -47.76 -30.15
N VAL A 10 -33.51 -46.43 -30.07
CA VAL A 10 -32.43 -45.57 -30.57
C VAL A 10 -31.43 -45.30 -29.44
N PRO A 11 -30.15 -45.69 -29.56
CA PRO A 11 -29.15 -45.40 -28.54
C PRO A 11 -28.76 -43.92 -28.58
N LEU A 12 -29.03 -43.19 -27.50
CA LEU A 12 -28.59 -41.80 -27.33
C LEU A 12 -27.07 -41.77 -27.10
N LEU A 13 -26.31 -41.53 -28.16
CA LEU A 13 -24.85 -41.43 -28.10
C LEU A 13 -24.43 -40.12 -27.42
N ALA A 14 -24.39 -40.12 -26.09
CA ALA A 14 -23.95 -38.98 -25.29
C ALA A 14 -22.46 -38.68 -25.52
N ALA A 15 -22.17 -37.74 -26.41
CA ALA A 15 -20.81 -37.27 -26.67
C ALA A 15 -20.27 -36.50 -25.45
N LEU A 16 -19.55 -37.20 -24.58
CA LEU A 16 -18.76 -36.58 -23.51
C LEU A 16 -17.64 -35.75 -24.13
N THR A 17 -17.89 -34.45 -24.30
CA THR A 17 -16.84 -33.48 -24.60
C THR A 17 -15.97 -33.32 -23.36
N LEU A 18 -14.90 -34.13 -23.29
CA LEU A 18 -13.84 -33.95 -22.33
C LEU A 18 -13.18 -32.59 -22.58
N ALA A 19 -13.64 -31.56 -21.87
CA ALA A 19 -13.00 -30.28 -21.81
C ALA A 19 -11.62 -30.49 -21.16
N ALA A 20 -10.60 -30.62 -21.99
CA ALA A 20 -9.22 -30.82 -21.58
C ALA A 20 -8.71 -29.53 -20.91
N ALA A 21 -9.02 -29.39 -19.62
CA ALA A 21 -8.51 -28.35 -18.75
C ALA A 21 -6.99 -28.38 -18.85
N HIS A 22 -6.43 -27.41 -19.58
CA HIS A 22 -4.99 -27.23 -19.66
C HIS A 22 -4.50 -26.87 -18.27
N ALA A 23 -3.84 -27.83 -17.61
CA ALA A 23 -3.10 -27.55 -16.39
C ALA A 23 -2.12 -26.42 -16.69
N ALA A 24 -2.28 -25.29 -16.00
CA ALA A 24 -1.33 -24.18 -16.09
C ALA A 24 0.06 -24.71 -15.70
N ALA A 25 1.09 -24.26 -16.41
CA ALA A 25 2.44 -24.76 -16.18
C ALA A 25 2.88 -24.49 -14.74
N GLU A 26 3.43 -25.50 -14.08
CA GLU A 26 4.03 -25.36 -12.75
C GLU A 26 5.30 -24.52 -12.88
N VAL A 27 5.33 -23.36 -12.24
CA VAL A 27 6.42 -22.36 -12.34
C VAL A 27 7.28 -22.31 -11.08
N GLY A 28 6.71 -22.77 -9.95
CA GLY A 28 7.39 -22.86 -8.67
C GLY A 28 6.67 -23.80 -7.71
N LYS A 29 7.06 -23.75 -6.44
CA LYS A 29 6.50 -24.56 -5.35
C LYS A 29 6.58 -23.82 -4.02
N ILE A 30 5.75 -24.22 -3.06
CA ILE A 30 5.87 -23.79 -1.67
C ILE A 30 7.05 -24.52 -1.02
N ARG A 31 8.16 -23.81 -0.76
CA ARG A 31 9.37 -24.38 -0.15
C ARG A 31 9.26 -24.48 1.37
N ALA A 32 8.72 -23.44 2.01
CA ALA A 32 8.50 -23.36 3.45
C ALA A 32 7.22 -22.55 3.73
N MET A 33 6.58 -22.81 4.88
CA MET A 33 5.41 -22.07 5.35
C MET A 33 5.22 -22.22 6.86
N SER A 34 4.59 -21.22 7.48
CA SER A 34 4.17 -21.17 8.89
C SER A 34 2.80 -20.49 9.02
N GLY A 35 2.00 -20.83 10.03
CA GLY A 35 0.67 -20.24 10.25
C GLY A 35 -0.37 -20.62 9.18
N GLU A 36 -1.46 -19.85 9.05
CA GLU A 36 -2.43 -20.05 7.96
C GLU A 36 -1.87 -19.53 6.64
N VAL A 37 -1.82 -20.41 5.64
CA VAL A 37 -1.59 -20.06 4.24
C VAL A 37 -2.64 -20.79 3.40
N SER A 38 -3.26 -20.10 2.45
CA SER A 38 -4.20 -20.71 1.50
C SER A 38 -3.76 -20.44 0.06
N LEU A 39 -4.11 -21.36 -0.84
CA LEU A 39 -3.89 -21.32 -2.27
C LEU A 39 -5.24 -21.28 -2.99
N LEU A 40 -5.39 -20.39 -3.97
CA LEU A 40 -6.49 -20.35 -4.93
C LEU A 40 -5.89 -20.58 -6.30
N SER A 41 -6.16 -21.74 -6.91
CA SER A 41 -5.61 -22.01 -8.24
C SER A 41 -6.38 -21.29 -9.34
N ARG A 42 -5.71 -20.98 -10.45
CA ARG A 42 -6.28 -20.19 -11.56
C ARG A 42 -7.67 -20.69 -11.98
N GLY A 43 -8.66 -19.80 -11.90
CA GLY A 43 -10.05 -20.09 -12.30
C GLY A 43 -10.86 -20.94 -11.31
N ALA A 44 -10.32 -21.29 -10.15
CA ALA A 44 -11.10 -21.85 -9.05
C ALA A 44 -11.84 -20.74 -8.27
N GLU A 45 -13.00 -21.08 -7.68
CA GLU A 45 -13.78 -20.17 -6.83
C GLU A 45 -13.44 -20.26 -5.34
N ARG A 46 -12.71 -21.32 -4.92
CA ARG A 46 -12.55 -21.68 -3.50
C ARG A 46 -11.08 -21.80 -3.11
N TRP A 47 -10.71 -21.01 -2.10
CA TRP A 47 -9.46 -21.15 -1.38
C TRP A 47 -9.35 -22.52 -0.71
N ARG A 48 -8.17 -23.14 -0.82
CA ARG A 48 -7.80 -24.37 -0.12
C ARG A 48 -6.58 -24.13 0.79
N PRO A 49 -6.49 -24.77 1.97
CA PRO A 49 -5.26 -24.74 2.77
C PRO A 49 -4.06 -25.18 1.94
N ALA A 50 -2.98 -24.40 2.00
CA ALA A 50 -1.75 -24.69 1.29
C ALA A 50 -0.92 -25.76 2.03
N GLN A 51 0.03 -26.39 1.33
CA GLN A 51 0.90 -27.42 1.91
C GLN A 51 2.35 -27.25 1.44
N ARG A 52 3.31 -27.60 2.30
CA ARG A 52 4.74 -27.60 1.94
C ARG A 52 4.99 -28.59 0.80
N GLY A 53 5.69 -28.16 -0.24
CA GLY A 53 5.94 -28.93 -1.46
C GLY A 53 4.84 -28.85 -2.51
N ALA A 54 3.69 -28.21 -2.24
CA ALA A 54 2.67 -28.01 -3.26
C ALA A 54 3.20 -27.15 -4.43
N PRO A 55 2.88 -27.51 -5.69
CA PRO A 55 3.24 -26.71 -6.85
C PRO A 55 2.44 -25.41 -6.88
N VAL A 56 2.98 -24.41 -7.58
CA VAL A 56 2.34 -23.13 -7.87
C VAL A 56 2.44 -22.88 -9.37
N ALA A 57 1.29 -22.61 -10.01
CA ALA A 57 1.18 -22.41 -11.44
C ALA A 57 0.91 -20.94 -11.81
N GLU A 58 1.04 -20.61 -13.10
CA GLU A 58 0.70 -19.27 -13.59
C GLU A 58 -0.79 -18.95 -13.44
N GLY A 59 -1.09 -17.85 -12.76
CA GLY A 59 -2.44 -17.38 -12.40
C GLY A 59 -2.97 -17.94 -11.07
N ASP A 60 -2.15 -18.67 -10.31
CA ASP A 60 -2.47 -19.04 -8.93
C ASP A 60 -2.27 -17.84 -7.98
N ARG A 61 -3.14 -17.74 -6.97
CA ARG A 61 -3.06 -16.77 -5.86
C ARG A 61 -2.75 -17.44 -4.55
N VAL A 62 -1.94 -16.80 -3.72
CA VAL A 62 -1.52 -17.27 -2.41
C VAL A 62 -1.81 -16.18 -1.39
N ARG A 63 -2.53 -16.53 -0.32
CA ARG A 63 -2.82 -15.63 0.80
C ARG A 63 -2.25 -16.15 2.11
N THR A 64 -1.94 -15.24 3.03
CA THR A 64 -1.52 -15.55 4.41
C THR A 64 -2.46 -14.92 5.44
N GLY A 65 -2.68 -15.61 6.57
CA GLY A 65 -3.38 -15.03 7.73
C GLY A 65 -2.51 -14.10 8.58
N GLU A 66 -3.05 -13.63 9.71
CA GLU A 66 -2.40 -12.67 10.64
C GLU A 66 -1.02 -13.11 11.16
N ARG A 67 -0.76 -14.43 11.19
CA ARG A 67 0.52 -15.06 11.54
C ARG A 67 1.02 -16.04 10.46
N GLY A 68 0.46 -15.95 9.26
CA GLY A 68 0.83 -16.76 8.12
C GLY A 68 2.09 -16.23 7.45
N ARG A 69 2.98 -17.11 6.99
CA ARG A 69 4.15 -16.76 6.15
C ARG A 69 4.40 -17.89 5.16
N VAL A 70 4.87 -17.57 3.96
CA VAL A 70 5.16 -18.57 2.92
C VAL A 70 6.31 -18.17 2.02
N MET A 71 7.24 -19.11 1.80
CA MET A 71 8.34 -18.98 0.84
C MET A 71 8.02 -19.78 -0.40
N LEU A 72 7.77 -19.09 -1.51
CA LEU A 72 7.70 -19.67 -2.85
C LEU A 72 9.11 -19.76 -3.45
N GLN A 73 9.40 -20.85 -4.15
CA GLN A 73 10.64 -21.05 -4.91
C GLN A 73 10.32 -21.37 -6.36
N PHE A 74 10.92 -20.62 -7.29
CA PHE A 74 10.69 -20.72 -8.73
C PHE A 74 11.79 -21.52 -9.46
N GLY A 75 11.48 -21.99 -10.67
CA GLY A 75 12.35 -22.87 -11.46
C GLY A 75 13.66 -22.26 -11.99
N ASP A 76 13.90 -20.96 -11.74
CA ASP A 76 15.15 -20.24 -12.03
C ASP A 76 16.02 -20.02 -10.78
N GLY A 77 15.54 -20.41 -9.59
CA GLY A 77 16.20 -20.18 -8.30
C GLY A 77 15.68 -18.97 -7.51
N SER A 78 14.87 -18.10 -8.11
CA SER A 78 14.26 -16.95 -7.43
C SER A 78 13.29 -17.39 -6.33
N THR A 79 13.19 -16.61 -5.26
CA THR A 79 12.26 -16.85 -4.15
C THR A 79 11.45 -15.60 -3.78
N LEU A 80 10.15 -15.80 -3.54
CA LEU A 80 9.25 -14.80 -3.00
C LEU A 80 8.85 -15.22 -1.58
N MET A 81 9.11 -14.37 -0.59
CA MET A 81 8.81 -14.62 0.82
C MET A 81 7.68 -13.67 1.24
N VAL A 82 6.49 -14.24 1.40
CA VAL A 82 5.25 -13.52 1.69
C VAL A 82 5.03 -13.53 3.19
N GLY A 83 4.90 -12.35 3.78
CA GLY A 83 4.64 -12.16 5.20
C GLY A 83 3.18 -12.35 5.58
N ASN A 84 2.77 -11.83 6.73
CA ASN A 84 1.41 -11.97 7.25
C ASN A 84 0.38 -11.05 6.59
N SER A 85 -0.89 -11.42 6.69
CA SER A 85 -2.05 -10.66 6.17
C SER A 85 -1.88 -10.24 4.69
N SER A 86 -1.29 -11.11 3.87
CA SER A 86 -0.76 -10.75 2.55
C SER A 86 -1.43 -11.49 1.40
N GLU A 87 -1.82 -10.71 0.39
CA GLU A 87 -2.34 -11.03 -0.94
C GLU A 87 -1.31 -11.13 -2.08
N ILE A 88 -0.93 -12.30 -2.63
CA ILE A 88 -0.14 -12.35 -3.89
C ILE A 88 -0.76 -13.18 -5.01
N GLU A 89 -0.45 -12.82 -6.25
CA GLU A 89 -0.73 -13.57 -7.48
C GLU A 89 0.55 -13.83 -8.29
N VAL A 90 0.70 -15.05 -8.80
CA VAL A 90 1.74 -15.41 -9.77
C VAL A 90 1.21 -15.14 -11.19
N THR A 91 1.03 -13.87 -11.53
CA THR A 91 0.33 -13.43 -12.75
C THR A 91 0.99 -13.92 -14.05
N ARG A 92 2.33 -13.98 -14.10
CA ARG A 92 3.08 -14.58 -15.23
C ARG A 92 4.45 -15.10 -14.81
N PHE A 93 4.88 -16.27 -15.29
CA PHE A 93 6.29 -16.67 -15.18
C PHE A 93 6.74 -17.62 -16.30
N VAL A 94 7.70 -17.17 -17.13
CA VAL A 94 8.19 -17.89 -18.32
C VAL A 94 9.72 -17.77 -18.41
N VAL A 95 10.40 -18.87 -18.71
CA VAL A 95 11.86 -18.93 -18.92
C VAL A 95 12.18 -19.67 -20.21
N ASP A 96 12.44 -18.94 -21.30
CA ASP A 96 12.93 -19.51 -22.56
C ASP A 96 14.45 -19.67 -22.51
N ARG A 97 14.90 -20.88 -22.16
CA ARG A 97 16.33 -21.25 -22.13
C ARG A 97 16.99 -21.32 -23.51
N ARG A 98 16.23 -21.33 -24.62
CA ARG A 98 16.79 -21.33 -25.99
C ARG A 98 17.15 -19.92 -26.42
N LYS A 99 16.25 -18.97 -26.18
CA LYS A 99 16.48 -17.54 -26.47
C LYS A 99 17.32 -16.82 -25.39
N LYS A 100 17.35 -17.37 -24.17
CA LYS A 100 17.86 -16.71 -22.95
C LYS A 100 16.98 -15.51 -22.57
N GLU A 101 15.67 -15.74 -22.52
CA GLU A 101 14.66 -14.77 -22.09
C GLU A 101 13.98 -15.27 -20.81
N ARG A 102 13.86 -14.40 -19.79
CA ARG A 102 13.03 -14.59 -18.60
C ARG A 102 11.99 -13.48 -18.53
N THR A 103 10.72 -13.85 -18.33
CA THR A 103 9.63 -12.91 -18.02
C THR A 103 8.93 -13.35 -16.74
N GLY A 104 8.88 -12.49 -15.74
CA GLY A 104 8.15 -12.69 -14.49
C GLY A 104 7.27 -11.48 -14.17
N LEU A 105 6.02 -11.72 -13.80
CA LEU A 105 5.12 -10.71 -13.26
C LEU A 105 4.42 -11.30 -12.05
N PHE A 106 4.65 -10.69 -10.89
CA PHE A 106 4.03 -11.05 -9.62
C PHE A 106 3.23 -9.86 -9.12
N SER A 107 1.98 -10.07 -8.73
CA SER A 107 1.10 -8.99 -8.26
C SER A 107 0.90 -9.11 -6.74
N LEU A 108 1.37 -8.12 -5.98
CA LEU A 108 1.08 -7.95 -4.56
C LEU A 108 -0.19 -7.11 -4.43
N LEU A 109 -1.29 -7.73 -4.01
CA LEU A 109 -2.61 -7.10 -3.92
C LEU A 109 -2.85 -6.40 -2.58
N THR A 110 -2.15 -6.85 -1.54
CA THR A 110 -2.04 -6.23 -0.20
C THR A 110 -0.94 -6.95 0.60
N GLY A 111 -0.39 -6.30 1.62
CA GLY A 111 0.51 -6.92 2.60
C GLY A 111 1.99 -6.78 2.26
N LYS A 112 2.78 -7.83 2.52
CA LYS A 112 4.22 -7.74 2.77
C LYS A 112 4.96 -8.84 2.01
N LEU A 113 5.93 -8.47 1.17
CA LEU A 113 6.65 -9.37 0.28
C LEU A 113 8.14 -9.00 0.21
N ARG A 114 9.01 -9.96 0.51
CA ARG A 114 10.44 -9.92 0.15
C ARG A 114 10.66 -10.72 -1.12
N ALA A 115 11.32 -10.12 -2.10
CA ALA A 115 11.61 -10.76 -3.39
C ALA A 115 13.13 -10.85 -3.58
N VAL A 116 13.64 -12.08 -3.54
CA VAL A 116 15.04 -12.41 -3.84
C VAL A 116 15.06 -13.02 -5.23
N VAL A 117 15.35 -12.20 -6.24
CA VAL A 117 15.30 -12.61 -7.65
C VAL A 117 16.71 -12.97 -8.12
N ALA A 118 16.88 -14.18 -8.65
CA ALA A 118 18.18 -14.64 -9.12
C ALA A 118 18.69 -13.77 -10.28
N GLY A 119 20.01 -13.53 -10.32
CA GLY A 119 20.67 -12.97 -11.50
C GLY A 119 20.51 -13.90 -12.71
N TYR A 120 20.31 -13.34 -13.91
CA TYR A 120 19.97 -14.11 -15.10
C TYR A 120 20.85 -13.73 -16.31
N PHE A 121 21.43 -14.74 -16.96
CA PHE A 121 22.31 -14.56 -18.11
C PHE A 121 21.52 -14.49 -19.42
N GLY A 122 21.01 -13.30 -19.72
CA GLY A 122 20.20 -13.03 -20.91
C GLY A 122 19.29 -11.82 -20.70
N THR A 123 18.22 -11.73 -21.49
CA THR A 123 17.17 -10.73 -21.29
C THR A 123 16.31 -11.16 -20.10
N SER A 124 16.18 -10.30 -19.09
CA SER A 124 15.34 -10.54 -17.92
C SER A 124 14.38 -9.38 -17.74
N ASP A 125 13.09 -9.67 -17.83
CA ASP A 125 12.00 -8.76 -17.47
C ASP A 125 11.22 -9.36 -16.29
N VAL A 126 11.65 -9.08 -15.07
CA VAL A 126 10.95 -9.50 -13.85
C VAL A 126 10.40 -8.26 -13.17
N ARG A 127 9.09 -8.25 -12.89
CA ARG A 127 8.42 -7.16 -12.16
C ARG A 127 7.60 -7.67 -11.00
N VAL A 128 7.63 -6.94 -9.89
CA VAL A 128 6.63 -7.00 -8.83
C VAL A 128 5.73 -5.77 -8.99
N ARG A 129 4.44 -5.97 -9.19
CA ARG A 129 3.45 -4.89 -9.29
C ARG A 129 2.58 -4.86 -8.04
N THR A 130 2.31 -3.68 -7.50
CA THR A 130 1.28 -3.47 -6.48
C THR A 130 0.06 -2.78 -7.10
N ARG A 131 -0.91 -2.33 -6.29
CA ARG A 131 -2.01 -1.49 -6.81
C ARG A 131 -1.50 -0.20 -7.47
N THR A 132 -0.40 0.35 -6.97
CA THR A 132 0.01 1.74 -7.19
C THR A 132 1.49 1.92 -7.49
N SER A 133 2.27 0.84 -7.62
CA SER A 133 3.68 0.89 -8.07
C SER A 133 4.04 -0.33 -8.90
N THR A 134 5.11 -0.21 -9.69
CA THR A 134 5.75 -1.35 -10.36
C THR A 134 7.25 -1.32 -10.09
N ALA A 135 7.77 -2.37 -9.44
CA ALA A 135 9.19 -2.60 -9.20
C ALA A 135 9.77 -3.52 -10.28
N GLY A 136 10.61 -2.98 -11.17
CA GLY A 136 11.41 -3.70 -12.16
C GLY A 136 12.72 -4.22 -11.55
N VAL A 137 12.97 -5.52 -11.72
CA VAL A 137 13.97 -6.26 -10.93
C VAL A 137 15.02 -6.93 -11.81
N LYS A 138 16.29 -6.63 -11.54
CA LYS A 138 17.45 -7.11 -12.32
C LYS A 138 18.48 -7.90 -11.50
N GLY A 139 18.00 -8.80 -10.64
CA GLY A 139 18.85 -9.62 -9.77
C GLY A 139 19.12 -8.91 -8.45
N THR A 140 18.14 -8.92 -7.55
CA THR A 140 18.12 -8.11 -6.32
C THR A 140 17.49 -8.85 -5.16
N ASP A 141 17.72 -8.32 -3.96
CA ASP A 141 16.93 -8.57 -2.76
C ASP A 141 16.30 -7.24 -2.31
N PHE A 142 14.98 -7.22 -2.18
CA PHE A 142 14.23 -6.08 -1.66
C PHE A 142 12.96 -6.54 -0.95
N VAL A 143 12.45 -5.72 -0.04
CA VAL A 143 11.17 -5.96 0.65
C VAL A 143 10.21 -4.79 0.42
N VAL A 144 8.95 -5.11 0.15
CA VAL A 144 7.86 -4.16 -0.07
C VAL A 144 6.70 -4.44 0.90
N MET A 145 6.15 -3.38 1.46
CA MET A 145 4.86 -3.36 2.13
C MET A 145 3.89 -2.52 1.30
N ASN A 146 2.79 -3.13 0.85
CA ASN A 146 1.64 -2.45 0.25
C ASN A 146 0.49 -2.44 1.28
N GLU A 147 0.00 -1.24 1.62
CA GLU A 147 -1.07 -1.05 2.61
C GLU A 147 -1.98 0.08 2.11
N GLY A 148 -3.29 -0.14 2.09
CA GLY A 148 -4.24 0.80 1.46
C GLY A 148 -3.93 1.04 -0.02
N ASP A 149 -3.65 2.29 -0.37
CA ASP A 149 -3.18 2.71 -1.71
C ASP A 149 -1.66 3.02 -1.75
N ALA A 150 -0.96 2.85 -0.63
CA ALA A 150 0.44 3.20 -0.44
C ALA A 150 1.39 2.00 -0.55
N ASN A 151 2.66 2.26 -0.85
CA ASN A 151 3.74 1.29 -0.80
C ASN A 151 4.97 1.88 -0.12
N VAL A 152 5.66 1.09 0.68
CA VAL A 152 7.02 1.36 1.19
C VAL A 152 7.92 0.21 0.74
N LEU A 153 9.06 0.54 0.13
CA LEU A 153 10.03 -0.40 -0.44
C LEU A 153 11.43 -0.14 0.15
N PHE A 154 12.10 -1.20 0.57
CA PHE A 154 13.48 -1.17 1.05
C PHE A 154 14.38 -2.03 0.16
N GLY A 155 15.45 -1.45 -0.37
CA GLY A 155 16.49 -2.19 -1.07
C GLY A 155 17.42 -2.89 -0.08
N THR A 156 17.72 -4.16 -0.32
CA THR A 156 18.69 -4.94 0.47
C THR A 156 19.98 -5.18 -0.33
N GLU A 157 19.87 -5.70 -1.55
CA GLU A 157 21.01 -5.92 -2.46
C GLU A 157 20.61 -5.62 -3.92
N GLY A 158 21.50 -4.96 -4.67
CA GLY A 158 21.30 -4.63 -6.08
C GLY A 158 20.49 -3.34 -6.33
N GLU A 159 19.90 -3.25 -7.53
CA GLU A 159 19.16 -2.08 -8.04
C GLU A 159 17.75 -2.46 -8.51
N VAL A 160 16.72 -1.84 -7.95
CA VAL A 160 15.32 -2.00 -8.35
C VAL A 160 14.81 -0.68 -8.92
N GLU A 161 14.32 -0.67 -10.17
CA GLU A 161 13.60 0.50 -10.67
C GLU A 161 12.17 0.46 -10.14
N VAL A 162 11.74 1.49 -9.40
CA VAL A 162 10.38 1.60 -8.87
C VAL A 162 9.66 2.72 -9.62
N SER A 163 8.56 2.41 -10.31
CA SER A 163 7.76 3.40 -11.05
C SER A 163 6.35 3.57 -10.48
N GLY A 164 5.80 4.77 -10.66
CA GLY A 164 4.36 5.02 -10.60
C GLY A 164 3.66 4.54 -11.88
N ASP A 165 2.35 4.73 -11.91
CA ASP A 165 1.51 4.65 -13.13
C ASP A 165 1.48 5.99 -13.90
N ASP A 166 1.93 7.08 -13.28
CA ASP A 166 2.18 8.39 -13.93
C ASP A 166 3.42 8.41 -14.84
N GLY A 167 4.21 7.33 -14.84
CA GLY A 167 5.42 7.15 -15.64
C GLY A 167 6.71 7.68 -15.01
N GLY A 168 6.67 8.27 -13.80
CA GLY A 168 7.88 8.62 -13.07
C GLY A 168 8.49 7.41 -12.35
N SER A 169 9.81 7.26 -12.40
CA SER A 169 10.55 6.19 -11.70
C SER A 169 11.76 6.69 -10.92
N VAL A 170 12.20 5.87 -9.96
CA VAL A 170 13.45 6.03 -9.18
C VAL A 170 14.20 4.70 -9.14
N VAL A 171 15.53 4.75 -8.99
CA VAL A 171 16.33 3.54 -8.72
C VAL A 171 16.53 3.40 -7.22
N LEU A 172 16.04 2.29 -6.66
CA LEU A 172 16.19 1.90 -5.27
C LEU A 172 17.40 0.97 -5.11
N THR A 173 18.38 1.40 -4.32
CA THR A 173 19.62 0.68 -4.03
C THR A 173 19.57 -0.05 -2.68
N GLY A 174 20.43 -1.04 -2.50
CA GLY A 174 20.67 -1.67 -1.19
C GLY A 174 21.03 -0.65 -0.11
N GLY A 175 20.30 -0.65 1.01
CA GLY A 175 20.46 0.31 2.11
C GLY A 175 19.48 1.49 2.08
N ALA A 176 18.77 1.71 0.97
CA ALA A 176 17.83 2.82 0.82
C ALA A 176 16.35 2.39 0.93
N MET A 177 15.49 3.36 1.21
CA MET A 177 14.03 3.32 1.16
C MET A 177 13.53 4.13 -0.05
N THR A 178 12.41 3.72 -0.66
CA THR A 178 11.49 4.63 -1.36
C THR A 178 10.05 4.25 -1.08
N GLU A 179 9.13 5.18 -1.29
CA GLU A 179 7.70 4.99 -1.06
C GLU A 179 6.85 5.82 -2.04
N ASN A 180 5.61 5.38 -2.26
CA ASN A 180 4.66 6.07 -3.11
C ASN A 180 3.20 5.76 -2.73
N THR A 181 2.24 6.44 -3.37
CA THR A 181 0.81 6.17 -3.21
C THR A 181 0.03 6.57 -4.47
N ARG A 182 -1.19 6.02 -4.65
CA ARG A 182 -2.17 6.40 -5.69
C ARG A 182 -1.66 6.41 -7.14
N GLY A 183 -0.62 5.64 -7.45
CA GLY A 183 -0.02 5.57 -8.80
C GLY A 183 0.96 6.71 -9.11
N ILE A 184 1.22 7.60 -8.16
CA ILE A 184 2.16 8.72 -8.31
C ILE A 184 3.61 8.19 -8.25
N ALA A 185 4.54 8.83 -8.95
CA ALA A 185 5.97 8.56 -8.91
C ALA A 185 6.50 8.48 -7.45
N PRO A 186 7.39 7.51 -7.14
CA PRO A 186 7.95 7.40 -5.80
C PRO A 186 8.78 8.62 -5.36
N ILE A 187 8.94 8.78 -4.05
CA ILE A 187 9.86 9.79 -3.52
C ILE A 187 11.31 9.48 -3.91
N THR A 188 12.14 10.52 -3.99
CA THR A 188 13.59 10.35 -4.05
C THR A 188 14.04 9.43 -2.92
N PRO A 189 14.84 8.37 -3.20
CA PRO A 189 15.24 7.43 -2.17
C PRO A 189 15.91 8.09 -0.96
N VAL A 190 15.68 7.50 0.21
CA VAL A 190 16.18 7.96 1.51
C VAL A 190 17.05 6.86 2.11
N GLU A 191 18.28 7.19 2.50
CA GLU A 191 19.20 6.23 3.13
C GLU A 191 18.70 5.78 4.51
N VAL A 192 18.81 4.48 4.79
CA VAL A 192 18.34 3.89 6.05
C VAL A 192 19.52 3.72 7.01
N GLU A 193 19.80 4.79 7.76
CA GLU A 193 20.84 4.79 8.80
C GLU A 193 20.51 3.79 9.92
N ARG A 194 21.53 3.05 10.39
CA ARG A 194 21.37 2.00 11.40
C ARG A 194 20.91 2.53 12.76
N GLY A 195 19.97 1.82 13.39
CA GLY A 195 19.38 2.21 14.67
C GLY A 195 18.41 3.39 14.58
N THR A 196 17.92 3.74 13.39
CA THR A 196 16.80 4.67 13.21
C THR A 196 15.46 3.91 13.16
N ALA A 197 14.34 4.64 13.30
CA ALA A 197 13.02 4.06 13.13
C ALA A 197 12.81 3.39 11.75
N LEU A 198 13.50 3.86 10.69
CA LEU A 198 13.47 3.20 9.38
C LEU A 198 14.22 1.86 9.38
N ASP A 199 15.30 1.76 10.13
CA ASP A 199 16.08 0.53 10.32
C ASP A 199 15.23 -0.51 11.06
N GLU A 200 14.52 -0.10 12.13
CA GLU A 200 13.59 -0.95 12.87
C GLU A 200 12.42 -1.44 11.98
N VAL A 201 11.84 -0.58 11.14
CA VAL A 201 10.81 -0.98 10.17
C VAL A 201 11.39 -1.96 9.14
N ARG A 202 12.60 -1.73 8.62
CA ARG A 202 13.26 -2.64 7.66
C ARG A 202 13.46 -4.03 8.28
N GLU A 203 14.08 -4.10 9.45
CA GLU A 203 14.36 -5.38 10.11
C GLU A 203 13.07 -6.12 10.48
N THR A 204 12.02 -5.40 10.92
CA THR A 204 10.71 -6.02 11.16
C THR A 204 10.08 -6.52 9.85
N LEU A 205 10.21 -5.80 8.73
CA LEU A 205 9.71 -6.24 7.42
C LEU A 205 10.47 -7.47 6.88
N LEU A 206 11.77 -7.57 7.14
CA LEU A 206 12.57 -8.75 6.83
C LEU A 206 12.16 -9.94 7.72
N ALA A 207 11.93 -9.72 9.02
CA ALA A 207 11.51 -10.77 9.95
C ALA A 207 10.08 -11.29 9.70
N VAL A 208 9.12 -10.43 9.33
CA VAL A 208 7.74 -10.87 9.03
C VAL A 208 7.63 -11.61 7.70
N THR A 209 8.58 -11.42 6.79
CA THR A 209 8.62 -12.12 5.49
C THR A 209 9.42 -13.42 5.54
N ASP A 210 10.44 -13.53 6.40
CA ASP A 210 11.15 -14.78 6.64
C ASP A 210 10.26 -15.80 7.40
N VAL A 211 10.14 -17.01 6.84
CA VAL A 211 9.28 -18.08 7.39
C VAL A 211 9.80 -18.61 8.72
N ASP A 212 11.11 -18.64 8.93
CA ASP A 212 11.75 -19.29 10.08
C ASP A 212 12.16 -18.29 11.18
N ALA A 213 12.01 -16.98 10.94
CA ALA A 213 12.37 -15.92 11.91
C ALA A 213 11.38 -15.76 13.09
N PRO A 214 11.86 -15.37 14.29
CA PRO A 214 11.02 -14.89 15.38
C PRO A 214 10.43 -13.52 15.01
N VAL A 215 9.19 -13.26 15.44
CA VAL A 215 8.46 -12.02 15.12
C VAL A 215 7.59 -11.58 16.30
N GLU A 216 7.79 -10.33 16.72
CA GLU A 216 6.90 -9.64 17.65
C GLU A 216 5.67 -9.12 16.89
N TRP A 217 4.62 -9.93 16.84
CA TRP A 217 3.43 -9.68 16.01
C TRP A 217 2.71 -8.34 16.30
N GLU A 218 2.82 -7.82 17.53
CA GLU A 218 2.25 -6.51 17.91
C GLU A 218 3.06 -5.32 17.32
N GLN A 219 4.36 -5.49 17.11
CA GLN A 219 5.18 -4.50 16.38
C GLN A 219 4.92 -4.62 14.88
N ALA A 220 4.88 -5.85 14.35
CA ALA A 220 4.55 -6.13 12.95
C ALA A 220 3.18 -5.57 12.52
N GLY A 221 2.18 -5.63 13.40
CA GLY A 221 0.85 -5.09 13.16
C GLY A 221 0.80 -3.56 13.07
N ARG A 222 1.80 -2.84 13.59
CA ARG A 222 1.85 -1.37 13.63
C ARG A 222 2.80 -0.74 12.61
N LEU A 223 3.40 -1.52 11.71
CA LEU A 223 4.37 -1.03 10.73
C LEU A 223 3.83 0.10 9.83
N ALA A 224 2.56 0.03 9.46
CA ALA A 224 1.89 1.05 8.67
C ALA A 224 1.78 2.40 9.42
N ASP A 225 1.39 2.36 10.69
CA ASP A 225 1.26 3.55 11.55
C ASP A 225 2.62 4.12 11.97
N ILE A 226 3.63 3.26 12.17
CA ILE A 226 5.03 3.69 12.39
C ILE A 226 5.55 4.43 11.15
N MET A 227 5.35 3.89 9.95
CA MET A 227 5.73 4.56 8.70
C MET A 227 4.96 5.87 8.48
N ALA A 228 3.66 5.89 8.75
CA ALA A 228 2.85 7.10 8.62
C ALA A 228 3.31 8.20 9.61
N ARG A 229 3.71 7.85 10.84
CA ARG A 229 4.33 8.80 11.79
C ARG A 229 5.71 9.27 11.35
N TRP A 230 6.54 8.40 10.77
CA TRP A 230 7.80 8.82 10.15
C TRP A 230 7.56 9.82 9.01
N ASN A 231 6.57 9.56 8.16
CA ASN A 231 6.19 10.43 7.05
C ASN A 231 5.63 11.79 7.46
N ILE A 232 4.94 11.89 8.59
CA ILE A 232 4.56 13.19 9.17
C ILE A 232 5.82 13.97 9.56
N ASN A 233 6.73 13.36 10.33
CA ASN A 233 7.97 14.00 10.75
C ASN A 233 8.85 14.42 9.57
N TYR A 234 9.03 13.53 8.57
CA TYR A 234 9.79 13.83 7.36
C TYR A 234 9.08 14.88 6.49
N GLY A 235 7.74 14.86 6.44
CA GLY A 235 6.94 15.86 5.73
C GLY A 235 7.10 17.27 6.29
N HIS A 236 7.17 17.41 7.62
CA HIS A 236 7.48 18.68 8.27
C HIS A 236 8.90 19.15 7.93
N TYR A 237 9.91 18.29 8.07
CA TYR A 237 11.29 18.60 7.67
C TYR A 237 11.38 19.06 6.19
N LEU A 238 10.67 18.39 5.29
CA LEU A 238 10.60 18.78 3.88
C LEU A 238 9.93 20.14 3.68
N ALA A 239 8.81 20.40 4.34
CA ALA A 239 8.08 21.67 4.25
C ALA A 239 8.91 22.84 4.80
N ASP A 240 9.53 22.70 5.97
CA ASP A 240 10.35 23.74 6.58
C ASP A 240 11.68 23.96 5.81
N SER A 241 12.12 22.95 5.04
CA SER A 241 13.20 23.06 4.05
C SER A 241 12.74 23.65 2.69
N GLY A 242 11.51 24.16 2.58
CA GLY A 242 10.93 24.72 1.35
C GLY A 242 10.56 23.69 0.26
N ARG A 243 10.68 22.39 0.53
CA ARG A 243 10.36 21.28 -0.40
C ARG A 243 8.88 20.87 -0.31
N TYR A 244 7.98 21.84 -0.44
CA TYR A 244 6.54 21.69 -0.17
C TYR A 244 5.89 20.51 -0.90
N ASP A 245 6.17 20.31 -2.19
CA ASP A 245 5.63 19.17 -2.95
C ASP A 245 6.08 17.82 -2.41
N GLY A 246 7.29 17.75 -1.85
CA GLY A 246 7.81 16.55 -1.18
C GLY A 246 7.05 16.29 0.11
N GLY A 247 6.88 17.31 0.95
CA GLY A 247 6.10 17.24 2.18
C GLY A 247 4.66 16.79 1.92
N LEU A 248 3.98 17.44 0.98
CA LEU A 248 2.61 17.12 0.57
C LEU A 248 2.45 15.67 0.05
N ARG A 249 3.49 15.09 -0.58
CA ARG A 249 3.48 13.67 -0.98
C ARG A 249 3.62 12.74 0.21
N VAL A 250 4.62 12.90 1.08
CA VAL A 250 4.82 11.97 2.22
C VAL A 250 3.67 12.07 3.23
N PHE A 251 3.13 13.27 3.48
CA PHE A 251 1.90 13.40 4.28
C PHE A 251 0.70 12.68 3.63
N ARG A 252 0.59 12.66 2.29
CA ARG A 252 -0.46 11.90 1.60
C ARG A 252 -0.23 10.39 1.71
N ILE A 253 1.02 9.93 1.66
CA ILE A 253 1.38 8.52 1.92
C ILE A 253 1.01 8.14 3.37
N ALA A 254 1.23 9.02 4.35
CA ALA A 254 0.76 8.82 5.73
C ALA A 254 -0.77 8.67 5.85
N VAL A 255 -1.55 9.55 5.20
CA VAL A 255 -3.04 9.45 5.16
C VAL A 255 -3.50 8.12 4.55
N ASP A 256 -2.87 7.71 3.44
CA ASP A 256 -3.27 6.56 2.65
C ASP A 256 -2.81 5.20 3.26
N MET A 257 -1.75 5.22 4.09
CA MET A 257 -1.19 4.04 4.75
C MET A 257 -1.72 3.79 6.18
N ALA A 258 -1.97 4.84 6.98
CA ALA A 258 -2.27 4.67 8.40
C ALA A 258 -3.53 3.83 8.68
N SER A 259 -3.57 3.15 9.82
CA SER A 259 -4.78 2.59 10.40
C SER A 259 -5.42 3.53 11.43
N GLU A 260 -4.62 4.24 12.22
CA GLU A 260 -5.10 5.14 13.28
C GLU A 260 -5.74 6.41 12.71
N PRO A 261 -7.02 6.74 13.03
CA PRO A 261 -7.66 7.98 12.62
C PRO A 261 -6.93 9.24 13.10
N ALA A 262 -6.23 9.16 14.24
CA ALA A 262 -5.42 10.24 14.78
C ALA A 262 -4.27 10.64 13.83
N ILE A 263 -3.55 9.68 13.29
CA ILE A 263 -2.44 9.90 12.34
C ILE A 263 -2.97 10.52 11.04
N LYS A 264 -4.15 10.09 10.57
CA LYS A 264 -4.78 10.67 9.37
C LYS A 264 -5.15 12.12 9.59
N ALA A 265 -5.82 12.43 10.71
CA ALA A 265 -6.18 13.79 11.06
C ALA A 265 -4.94 14.70 11.22
N GLU A 266 -3.88 14.21 11.86
CA GLU A 266 -2.57 14.88 11.99
C GLU A 266 -1.95 15.19 10.62
N ALA A 267 -1.89 14.20 9.71
CA ALA A 267 -1.37 14.38 8.35
C ALA A 267 -2.24 15.30 7.47
N HIS A 268 -3.57 15.31 7.65
CA HIS A 268 -4.46 16.27 7.00
C HIS A 268 -4.23 17.70 7.52
N LEU A 269 -4.12 17.91 8.84
CA LEU A 269 -3.76 19.22 9.41
C LEU A 269 -2.41 19.73 8.86
N ALA A 270 -1.42 18.85 8.74
CA ALA A 270 -0.11 19.19 8.20
C ALA A 270 -0.17 19.59 6.73
N ARG A 271 -0.95 18.89 5.90
CA ARG A 271 -1.17 19.25 4.48
C ARG A 271 -1.94 20.55 4.34
N GLY A 272 -3.00 20.76 5.12
CA GLY A 272 -3.73 22.02 5.19
C GLY A 272 -2.81 23.19 5.57
N THR A 273 -1.89 22.97 6.51
CA THR A 273 -0.89 23.97 6.93
C THR A 273 0.07 24.33 5.80
N VAL A 274 0.57 23.36 5.04
CA VAL A 274 1.44 23.64 3.88
C VAL A 274 0.68 24.42 2.79
N TYR A 275 -0.55 24.00 2.46
CA TYR A 275 -1.36 24.70 1.47
C TYR A 275 -1.66 26.14 1.88
N SER A 276 -2.10 26.41 3.11
CA SER A 276 -2.44 27.77 3.55
C SER A 276 -1.21 28.66 3.80
N ARG A 277 -0.25 28.19 4.60
CA ARG A 277 0.86 29.00 5.11
C ARG A 277 1.97 29.22 4.08
N TYR A 278 2.23 28.23 3.22
CA TYR A 278 3.40 28.22 2.35
C TYR A 278 3.07 28.33 0.86
N LEU A 279 1.90 27.86 0.42
CA LEU A 279 1.48 27.89 -0.99
C LEU A 279 0.37 28.92 -1.30
N GLY A 280 -0.33 29.44 -0.28
CA GLY A 280 -1.48 30.35 -0.45
C GLY A 280 -2.73 29.69 -1.06
N ASP A 281 -2.75 28.35 -1.14
CA ASP A 281 -3.78 27.55 -1.80
C ASP A 281 -4.95 27.31 -0.83
N ARG A 282 -5.77 28.35 -0.65
CA ARG A 282 -6.90 28.38 0.30
C ARG A 282 -7.88 27.23 0.06
N ASP A 283 -8.24 26.97 -1.19
CA ASP A 283 -9.20 25.93 -1.57
C ASP A 283 -8.73 24.54 -1.13
N LYS A 284 -7.46 24.18 -1.39
CA LYS A 284 -6.90 22.90 -0.92
C LYS A 284 -6.74 22.90 0.59
N ALA A 285 -6.30 24.00 1.21
CA ALA A 285 -6.15 24.06 2.66
C ALA A 285 -7.49 23.85 3.39
N MET A 286 -8.55 24.50 2.91
CA MET A 286 -9.92 24.34 3.40
C MET A 286 -10.41 22.90 3.22
N ALA A 287 -10.17 22.28 2.06
CA ALA A 287 -10.52 20.88 1.84
C ALA A 287 -9.85 19.93 2.84
N GLU A 288 -8.54 20.10 3.11
CA GLU A 288 -7.83 19.28 4.08
C GLU A 288 -8.34 19.48 5.52
N TYR A 289 -8.59 20.73 5.94
CA TYR A 289 -9.15 21.00 7.27
C TYR A 289 -10.58 20.49 7.41
N MET A 290 -11.44 20.67 6.40
CA MET A 290 -12.83 20.18 6.45
C MET A 290 -12.92 18.65 6.39
N THR A 291 -11.97 17.94 5.76
CA THR A 291 -11.84 16.49 5.95
C THR A 291 -11.61 16.14 7.42
N VAL A 292 -10.77 16.89 8.16
CA VAL A 292 -10.60 16.65 9.61
C VAL A 292 -11.91 16.88 10.37
N VAL A 293 -12.60 18.00 10.10
CA VAL A 293 -13.85 18.40 10.76
C VAL A 293 -15.02 17.43 10.51
N ASN A 294 -15.05 16.78 9.34
CA ASN A 294 -16.17 15.94 8.90
C ASN A 294 -15.92 14.44 9.11
N ASP A 295 -14.72 13.95 8.82
CA ASP A 295 -14.41 12.51 8.81
C ASP A 295 -13.89 12.02 10.18
N TYR A 296 -13.38 12.93 11.01
CA TYR A 296 -12.83 12.63 12.34
C TYR A 296 -13.40 13.52 13.48
N PRO A 297 -14.74 13.76 13.55
CA PRO A 297 -15.36 14.81 14.36
C PRO A 297 -15.06 14.73 15.87
N GLU A 298 -14.84 13.53 16.42
CA GLU A 298 -14.58 13.29 17.85
C GLU A 298 -13.11 13.53 18.26
N LEU A 299 -12.20 13.84 17.32
CA LEU A 299 -10.77 13.97 17.63
C LEU A 299 -10.38 15.41 18.05
N PRO A 300 -9.43 15.58 18.98
CA PRO A 300 -8.88 16.89 19.34
C PRO A 300 -8.29 17.70 18.16
N HIS A 301 -7.93 17.04 17.06
CA HIS A 301 -7.47 17.67 15.83
C HIS A 301 -8.51 18.62 15.19
N VAL A 302 -9.81 18.38 15.42
CA VAL A 302 -10.91 19.19 14.91
C VAL A 302 -10.92 20.60 15.49
N GLU A 303 -10.42 20.77 16.72
CA GLU A 303 -10.16 22.09 17.32
C GLU A 303 -9.26 22.95 16.41
N THR A 304 -8.10 22.41 16.04
CA THR A 304 -7.13 23.11 15.19
C THR A 304 -7.66 23.27 13.77
N ALA A 305 -8.38 22.28 13.23
CA ALA A 305 -8.99 22.37 11.91
C ALA A 305 -10.03 23.51 11.82
N LEU A 306 -10.96 23.60 12.77
CA LEU A 306 -11.98 24.66 12.81
C LEU A 306 -11.36 26.06 12.96
N TYR A 307 -10.33 26.19 13.80
CA TYR A 307 -9.62 27.46 13.95
C TYR A 307 -8.92 27.88 12.65
N SER A 308 -8.18 26.95 12.02
CA SER A 308 -7.45 27.22 10.77
C SER A 308 -8.37 27.46 9.57
N ALA A 309 -9.52 26.78 9.51
CA ALA A 309 -10.56 27.04 8.53
C ALA A 309 -11.20 28.43 8.71
N GLY A 310 -11.59 28.80 9.93
CA GLY A 310 -12.18 30.11 10.22
C GLY A 310 -11.23 31.28 9.90
N LEU A 311 -9.92 31.09 10.10
CA LEU A 311 -8.90 32.05 9.65
C LEU A 311 -8.83 32.19 8.12
N ILE A 312 -8.94 31.10 7.35
CA ILE A 312 -8.92 31.15 5.88
C ILE A 312 -10.09 31.97 5.34
N GLU A 313 -11.30 31.75 5.85
CA GLU A 313 -12.48 32.49 5.41
C GLU A 313 -12.40 33.97 5.83
N MET A 314 -11.92 34.25 7.04
CA MET A 314 -11.70 35.62 7.53
C MET A 314 -10.67 36.39 6.68
N ASP A 315 -9.57 35.73 6.28
CA ASP A 315 -8.54 36.29 5.41
C ASP A 315 -8.99 36.38 3.94
N ALA A 316 -10.08 35.71 3.57
CA ALA A 316 -10.74 35.84 2.26
C ALA A 316 -11.80 36.97 2.23
N GLY A 317 -12.28 37.43 3.39
CA GLY A 317 -13.40 38.36 3.52
C GLY A 317 -14.78 37.67 3.51
N ASN A 318 -14.79 36.34 3.66
CA ASN A 318 -16.00 35.52 3.78
C ASN A 318 -16.47 35.52 5.23
N ASP A 319 -16.85 36.72 5.70
CA ASP A 319 -17.06 37.00 7.13
C ASP A 319 -18.23 36.20 7.73
N ALA A 320 -19.20 35.76 6.92
CA ALA A 320 -20.31 34.92 7.37
C ALA A 320 -19.89 33.47 7.64
N GLU A 321 -19.12 32.89 6.72
CA GLU A 321 -18.54 31.55 6.79
C GLU A 321 -17.51 31.46 7.93
N ALA A 322 -16.68 32.49 8.08
CA ALA A 322 -15.77 32.64 9.22
C ALA A 322 -16.53 32.68 10.55
N LEU A 323 -17.62 33.46 10.64
CA LEU A 323 -18.48 33.51 11.82
C LEU A 323 -19.16 32.17 12.14
N GLU A 324 -19.56 31.36 11.14
CA GLU A 324 -20.09 30.02 11.38
C GLU A 324 -19.01 29.10 11.97
N LEU A 325 -17.84 29.01 11.36
CA LEU A 325 -16.72 28.18 11.81
C LEU A 325 -16.25 28.56 13.22
N PHE A 326 -16.16 29.87 13.51
CA PHE A 326 -15.78 30.39 14.83
C PHE A 326 -16.86 30.16 15.90
N ARG A 327 -18.15 30.32 15.58
CA ARG A 327 -19.24 29.99 16.52
C ARG A 327 -19.34 28.47 16.75
N ARG A 328 -19.05 27.66 15.72
CA ARG A 328 -18.90 26.20 15.85
C ARG A 328 -17.76 25.85 16.79
N TYR A 329 -16.57 26.42 16.61
CA TYR A 329 -15.44 26.21 17.54
C TYR A 329 -15.83 26.51 18.98
N LEU A 330 -16.43 27.68 19.28
CA LEU A 330 -16.72 28.06 20.67
C LEU A 330 -17.81 27.21 21.34
N ARG A 331 -18.65 26.53 20.54
CA ARG A 331 -19.65 25.57 21.02
C ARG A 331 -19.03 24.20 21.26
N ASP A 332 -18.19 23.74 20.35
CA ASP A 332 -17.59 22.40 20.37
C ASP A 332 -16.35 22.34 21.30
N TYR A 333 -15.66 23.46 21.50
CA TYR A 333 -14.44 23.64 22.31
C TYR A 333 -14.53 24.93 23.19
N PRO A 334 -15.40 24.99 24.20
CA PRO A 334 -15.61 26.19 25.02
C PRO A 334 -14.36 26.64 25.79
N ASP A 335 -13.54 25.68 26.25
CA ASP A 335 -12.26 25.87 26.93
C ASP A 335 -11.05 25.70 25.97
N GLY A 336 -11.29 25.79 24.66
CA GLY A 336 -10.27 25.56 23.62
C GLY A 336 -9.12 26.59 23.63
N ARG A 337 -7.94 26.16 23.17
CA ARG A 337 -6.66 26.90 23.11
C ARG A 337 -6.74 28.23 22.36
N HIS A 338 -7.71 28.39 21.47
CA HIS A 338 -7.93 29.58 20.66
C HIS A 338 -9.21 30.37 21.04
N GLY A 339 -9.94 29.94 22.08
CA GLY A 339 -11.26 30.47 22.43
C GLY A 339 -11.29 31.98 22.65
N GLU A 340 -10.35 32.56 23.39
CA GLU A 340 -10.30 34.02 23.60
C GLU A 340 -9.93 34.79 22.32
N THR A 341 -9.06 34.24 21.48
CA THR A 341 -8.71 34.81 20.17
C THR A 341 -9.92 34.82 19.24
N ILE A 342 -10.69 33.73 19.21
CA ILE A 342 -11.90 33.62 18.40
C ILE A 342 -13.01 34.56 18.92
N LYS A 343 -13.14 34.72 20.24
CA LYS A 343 -14.02 35.75 20.84
C LYS A 343 -13.61 37.18 20.48
N LEU A 344 -12.36 37.44 20.09
CA LEU A 344 -11.96 38.74 19.51
C LEU A 344 -12.40 38.83 18.05
N PHE A 345 -12.06 37.85 17.21
CA PHE A 345 -12.43 37.84 15.77
C PHE A 345 -13.94 37.99 15.54
N ILE A 346 -14.78 37.24 16.26
CA ILE A 346 -16.25 37.37 16.16
C ILE A 346 -16.70 38.82 16.41
N ARG A 347 -16.15 39.50 17.42
CA ARG A 347 -16.44 40.90 17.76
C ARG A 347 -15.84 41.92 16.79
N GLU A 348 -15.02 41.50 15.83
CA GLU A 348 -14.51 42.36 14.75
C GLU A 348 -15.30 42.15 13.45
N LEU A 349 -15.69 40.91 13.16
CA LEU A 349 -16.53 40.54 12.01
C LEU A 349 -17.97 41.07 12.17
N GLU A 350 -18.55 41.01 13.39
CA GLU A 350 -19.88 41.55 13.70
C GLU A 350 -19.98 43.11 13.65
N LYS A 351 -18.95 43.80 13.16
CA LYS A 351 -18.89 45.26 13.00
C LYS A 351 -18.66 45.75 11.55
N ARG A 352 -18.51 44.82 10.60
CA ARG A 352 -18.23 45.12 9.19
C ARG A 352 -19.52 45.22 8.37
#